data_AF-A0A9X1NJA6-F1
#
_entry.id   AF-A0A9X1NJA6-F1
#
_cell.length_a   1.000
_cell.length_b   1.000
_cell.length_c   1.000
_cell.angle_alpha   90.00
_cell.angle_beta   90.00
_cell.angle_gamma   90.00
#
_symmetry.space_group_name_H-M   'P 1'
#
loop_
_entity.id
_entity.type
_entity.pdbx_description
1 polymer ?
#
loop_
_entity_poly.entity_id
_entity_poly.type
_entity_poly.pdbx_seq_one_letter_code
_entity_poly.pdbx_strand_id
1 'polypeptide(L)' 'MPKINLSLTLPEVNQILDALGALPYAQVYELIGSLQQQAQGQLGLAPAAEEVQK' A
#
# COMPACT_ATOMS: atom_id res chain seq x y z
N MET A 1 7.61 -17.41 0.54
CA MET A 1 8.22 -16.41 1.44
C MET A 1 7.21 -16.08 2.54
N PRO A 2 7.62 -15.96 3.81
CA PRO A 2 6.71 -15.58 4.89
C PRO A 2 6.18 -14.16 4.70
N LYS A 3 4.91 -13.91 5.04
CA LYS A 3 4.28 -12.58 4.99
C LYS A 3 4.21 -12.00 6.40
N ILE A 4 4.50 -10.71 6.54
CA ILE A 4 4.36 -9.95 7.78
C ILE A 4 3.34 -8.83 7.57
N ASN A 5 2.54 -8.52 8.59
CA ASN A 5 1.67 -7.34 8.61
C ASN A 5 2.29 -6.30 9.55
N LEU A 6 2.38 -5.06 9.10
CA LEU A 6 2.89 -3.93 9.89
C LEU A 6 1.73 -2.98 10.19
N SER A 7 1.51 -2.68 11.46
CA SER A 7 0.58 -1.62 11.88
C SER A 7 1.36 -0.31 11.92
N LEU A 8 1.18 0.51 10.88
CA LEU A 8 1.87 1.78 10.72
C LEU A 8 0.86 2.92 10.67
N THR A 9 1.25 4.09 11.12
CA THR A 9 0.50 5.33 10.94
C THR A 9 0.69 5.88 9.52
N LEU A 10 -0.23 6.72 9.06
CA LEU A 10 -0.13 7.35 7.73
C LEU A 10 1.18 8.15 7.51
N PRO A 11 1.69 8.93 8.49
CA PRO A 11 2.99 9.57 8.37
C PRO A 11 4.15 8.60 8.18
N GLU A 12 4.16 7.47 8.88
CA GLU A 12 5.20 6.43 8.74
C GLU A 12 5.16 5.78 7.36
N VAL A 13 3.95 5.51 6.83
CA VAL A 13 3.77 5.01 5.46
C VAL A 13 4.32 6.01 4.43
N ASN A 14 4.01 7.30 4.59
CA ASN A 14 4.51 8.34 3.69
C ASN A 14 6.04 8.43 3.75
N GLN A 15 6.64 8.35 4.94
CA GLN A 15 8.10 8.37 5.10
C GLN A 15 8.77 7.18 4.40
N ILE A 16 8.16 5.99 4.46
CA ILE A 16 8.65 4.81 3.74
C ILE A 16 8.56 5.04 2.23
N LEU A 17 7.43 5.56 1.73
CA LEU A 17 7.24 5.84 0.31
C LEU A 17 8.26 6.88 -0.21
N ASP A 18 8.52 7.94 0.55
CA ASP A 18 9.54 8.95 0.22
C ASP A 18 10.95 8.33 0.15
N ALA A 19 11.30 7.48 1.13
CA ALA A 19 12.59 6.77 1.12
C ALA A 19 12.73 5.82 -0.09
N LEU A 20 11.65 5.12 -0.46
CA LEU A 20 11.64 4.27 -1.65
C LEU A 20 11.74 5.08 -2.95
N GLY A 21 11.16 6.29 -2.99
CA GLY A 21 11.26 7.19 -4.13
C GLY A 21 12.68 7.68 -4.43
N ALA A 22 13.60 7.60 -3.46
CA ALA A 22 15.02 7.91 -3.66
C ALA A 22 15.82 6.77 -4.31
N LEU A 23 15.22 5.58 -4.50
CA LEU A 23 15.87 4.42 -5.09
C LEU A 23 15.49 4.25 -6.58
N PRO A 24 16.27 3.47 -7.37
CA PRO A 24 15.93 3.20 -8.76
C PRO A 24 14.57 2.51 -8.89
N TYR A 25 13.70 3.04 -9.75
CA TYR A 25 12.32 2.55 -9.94
C TYR A 25 12.23 1.03 -10.14
N ALA A 26 13.14 0.45 -10.93
CA ALA A 26 13.18 -0.99 -11.21
C ALA A 26 13.30 -1.87 -9.95
N GLN A 27 13.81 -1.33 -8.84
CA GLN A 27 13.97 -2.06 -7.58
C GLN A 27 12.74 -1.91 -6.66
N VAL A 28 11.97 -0.82 -6.80
CA VAL A 28 10.94 -0.44 -5.82
C VAL A 28 9.51 -0.52 -6.34
N TYR A 29 9.27 -0.62 -7.65
CA TYR A 29 7.92 -0.53 -8.20
C TYR A 29 6.96 -1.60 -7.65
N GLU A 30 7.39 -2.87 -7.55
CA GLU A 30 6.56 -3.94 -6.97
C GLU A 30 6.34 -3.76 -5.46
N LEU A 31 7.36 -3.25 -4.77
CA LEU A 31 7.29 -3.01 -3.33
C LEU A 31 6.32 -1.87 -3.00
N ILE A 32 6.38 -0.77 -3.75
CA ILE A 32 5.47 0.37 -3.63
C ILE A 32 4.03 -0.08 -3.94
N GLY A 33 3.82 -0.86 -5.00
CA GLY A 33 2.51 -1.41 -5.33
C GLY A 33 1.95 -2.29 -4.21
N SER A 34 2.79 -3.18 -3.66
CA SER A 34 2.41 -4.04 -2.54
C SER A 34 2.05 -3.25 -1.28
N LEU A 35 2.80 -2.20 -0.97
CA LEU A 35 2.55 -1.33 0.18
C LEU A 35 1.25 -0.54 0.02
N GLN A 36 0.97 -0.01 -1.17
CA GLN A 36 -0.29 0.69 -1.45
C GLN A 36 -1.50 -0.23 -1.32
N GLN A 37 -1.41 -1.47 -1.82
CA GLN A 37 -2.49 -2.45 -1.68
C GLN A 37 -2.78 -2.78 -0.20
N GLN A 38 -1.73 -2.93 0.61
CA GLN A 38 -1.88 -3.15 2.05
C GLN A 38 -2.48 -1.92 2.76
N ALA A 39 -2.09 -0.71 2.36
CA ALA A 39 -2.65 0.52 2.93
C ALA A 39 -4.13 0.69 2.58
N GLN A 40 -4.52 0.44 1.33
CA GLN A 40 -5.93 0.49 0.89
C GLN A 40 -6.81 -0.51 1.65
N GLY A 41 -6.34 -1.76 1.81
CA GLY A 41 -7.05 -2.78 2.56
C GLY A 41 -7.21 -2.45 4.05
N GLN A 42 -6.24 -1.76 4.66
CA GLN A 42 -6.28 -1.36 6.07
C GLN A 42 -7.10 -0.09 6.32
N LEU A 43 -7.13 0.83 5.35
CA LEU A 43 -7.92 2.07 5.43
C LEU A 43 -9.42 1.83 5.20
N GLY A 44 -9.84 0.60 4.90
CA GLY A 44 -11.24 0.30 4.54
C GLY A 44 -11.67 0.97 3.23
N LEU A 45 -10.71 1.49 2.45
CA LEU A 45 -10.91 1.91 1.07
C LEU A 45 -10.97 0.64 0.22
N ALA A 46 -12.03 -0.15 0.40
CA ALA A 46 -12.40 -1.15 -0.57
C ALA A 46 -12.57 -0.44 -1.93
N PRO A 47 -12.17 -1.05 -3.07
CA PRO A 47 -12.74 -0.61 -4.33
C PRO A 47 -14.26 -0.69 -4.15
N ALA A 48 -14.96 0.40 -4.49
CA ALA A 48 -16.40 0.41 -4.55
C ALA A 48 -16.84 -0.64 -5.58
N ALA A 49 -16.99 -1.89 -5.15
CA ALA A 49 -17.50 -2.99 -5.95
C ALA A 49 -18.91 -3.30 -5.44
N GLU A 50 -19.89 -2.80 -6.21
CA GLU A 50 -21.26 -3.29 -6.39
C GLU A 50 -22.32 -2.94 -5.33
N GLU A 51 -22.74 -1.66 -5.34
CA GLU A 51 -24.18 -1.35 -5.34
C GLU A 51 -24.71 -1.45 -6.77
N VAL A 52 -24.95 -2.67 -7.27
CA VAL A 52 -25.90 -2.88 -8.37
C VAL A 52 -27.22 -3.27 -7.74
N GLN A 53 -28.10 -2.28 -7.64
CA GLN A 53 -29.49 -2.39 -7.20
C GLN A 53 -30.17 -3.57 -7.91
N LYS A 54 -30.88 -4.40 -7.15
CA LYS A 54 -31.87 -5.32 -7.68
C LYS A 54 -33.20 -5.11 -6.98
#